data_AF-A0A452UK91-F1
#
_entry.id   AF-A0A452UK91-F1
#
_cell.length_a   1.000
_cell.length_b   1.000
_cell.length_c   1.000
_cell.angle_alpha   90.00
_cell.angle_beta   90.00
_cell.angle_gamma   90.00
#
_symmetry.space_group_name_H-M   'P 1'
#
loop_
_entity.id
_entity.type
_entity.pdbx_description
1 polymer ?
#
loop_
_entity_poly.entity_id
_entity_poly.type
_entity_poly.pdbx_seq_one_letter_code
_entity_poly.pdbx_strand_id
1 'polypeptide(L)'
;MHSGYVTLNRSGAYKKYSVLDIGHSVLGWWGWGPLEGNQGGELRALSSGGSITSPPLSPALPKYKLADYRYGREEMLALFLKDNKIPSDLLDKEFLPILQEEPLPPLALVPFTEEEQVCR
;
A
#
# COMPACT_ATOMS: atom_id res chain seq x y z
N MET A 1 -29.28 -1.63 12.06
CA MET A 1 -28.08 -2.44 11.74
C MET A 1 -26.87 -1.61 12.10
N HIS A 2 -26.16 -1.94 13.18
CA HIS A 2 -24.98 -1.17 13.62
C HIS A 2 -23.72 -1.77 12.98
N SER A 3 -23.11 -1.03 12.05
CA SER A 3 -21.86 -1.41 11.39
C SER A 3 -20.70 -1.25 12.38
N GLY A 4 -20.04 -2.35 12.73
CA GLY A 4 -18.86 -2.36 13.61
C GLY A 4 -17.72 -3.08 12.90
N TYR A 5 -16.50 -2.55 13.02
CA TYR A 5 -15.30 -3.17 12.47
C TYR A 5 -14.73 -4.19 13.46
N VAL A 6 -14.47 -5.41 13.00
CA VAL A 6 -13.90 -6.50 13.78
C VAL A 6 -12.44 -6.67 13.40
N THR A 7 -11.54 -6.57 14.37
CA THR A 7 -10.10 -6.86 14.16
C THR A 7 -9.70 -8.09 14.97
N LEU A 8 -8.93 -8.99 14.34
CA LEU A 8 -8.39 -10.18 14.99
C LEU A 8 -6.98 -9.88 15.49
N ASN A 9 -6.77 -9.98 16.81
CA ASN A 9 -5.43 -9.80 17.36
C ASN A 9 -4.61 -11.10 17.28
N ARG A 10 -3.30 -10.99 17.50
CA ARG A 10 -2.33 -12.10 17.38
C ARG A 10 -2.59 -13.27 18.34
N SER A 11 -3.44 -13.10 19.36
CA SER A 11 -3.86 -14.16 20.26
C SER A 11 -5.16 -14.86 19.81
N GLY A 12 -5.68 -14.52 18.63
CA GLY A 12 -6.93 -15.09 18.10
C GLY A 12 -8.19 -14.58 18.80
N ALA A 13 -8.09 -13.53 19.63
CA ALA A 13 -9.23 -12.96 20.32
C ALA A 13 -9.92 -11.90 19.44
N TYR A 14 -11.23 -12.03 19.30
CA TYR A 14 -12.06 -11.05 18.60
C TYR A 14 -12.36 -9.87 19.54
N LYS A 15 -12.09 -8.64 19.07
CA LYS A 15 -12.57 -7.43 19.75
C LYS A 15 -13.52 -6.68 18.81
N LYS A 16 -14.73 -6.42 19.28
CA LYS A 16 -15.69 -5.56 18.59
C LYS A 16 -15.51 -4.13 19.11
N TYR A 17 -15.29 -3.20 18.19
CA TYR A 17 -15.27 -1.77 18.50
C TYR A 17 -16.54 -1.12 17.94
N SER A 18 -17.19 -0.27 18.74
CA SER A 18 -18.28 0.57 18.26
C SER A 18 -17.71 1.76 17.48
N VAL A 19 -18.38 2.20 16.41
CA VAL A 19 -18.01 3.44 15.68
C VAL A 19 -17.91 4.65 16.61
N LEU A 20 -18.63 4.63 17.73
CA LEU A 20 -18.64 5.69 18.74
C LEU A 20 -17.38 5.70 19.64
N ASP A 21 -16.54 4.66 19.59
CA ASP A 21 -15.27 4.58 20.35
C ASP A 21 -14.07 5.14 19.56
N ILE A 22 -14.27 5.62 18.32
CA ILE A 22 -13.24 6.32 17.54
C ILE A 22 -13.15 7.78 18.04
N GLY A 23 -12.69 7.94 19.29
CA GLY A 23 -12.30 9.22 19.85
C GLY A 23 -10.96 9.67 19.30
N HIS A 24 -10.98 10.76 18.52
CA HIS A 24 -9.90 11.75 18.37
C HIS A 24 -8.47 11.28 18.03
N SER A 25 -8.25 10.49 16.96
CA SER A 25 -6.89 10.35 16.42
C SER A 25 -6.82 9.88 14.95
N VAL A 26 -7.56 10.52 14.03
CA VAL A 26 -7.44 10.22 12.58
C VAL A 26 -7.39 11.46 11.67
N LEU A 27 -7.30 12.68 12.22
CA LEU A 27 -7.19 13.91 11.42
C LEU A 27 -5.75 14.34 11.10
N GLY A 28 -4.73 13.58 11.49
CA GLY A 28 -3.32 13.94 11.28
C GLY A 28 -2.62 13.30 10.07
N TRP A 29 -3.26 12.38 9.34
CA TRP A 29 -2.59 11.50 8.36
C TRP A 29 -3.08 11.65 6.90
N TRP A 30 -3.80 12.72 6.58
CA TRP A 30 -3.98 13.16 5.20
C TRP A 30 -3.17 14.43 5.02
N GLY A 31 -1.93 14.27 4.56
CA GLY A 31 -0.98 15.37 4.38
C GLY A 31 -1.37 16.28 3.24
N TRP A 32 -2.23 17.26 3.52
CA TRP A 32 -2.35 18.52 2.79
C TRP A 32 -2.38 19.64 3.83
N GLY A 33 -1.21 20.19 4.16
CA GLY A 33 -1.03 21.42 4.91
C GLY A 33 -0.17 22.38 4.08
N PRO A 34 -0.50 23.68 4.00
CA PRO A 34 0.30 24.63 3.23
C PRO A 34 1.65 24.84 3.91
N LEU A 35 2.75 24.56 3.22
CA LEU A 35 4.07 25.08 3.60
C LEU A 35 4.11 26.54 3.15
N GLU A 36 3.66 27.41 4.05
CA GLU A 36 3.80 28.86 3.94
C GLU A 36 5.30 29.21 3.90
N GLY A 37 5.71 29.94 2.87
CA GLY A 37 7.10 30.10 2.48
C GLY A 37 7.94 31.02 3.37
N ASN A 38 9.26 30.87 3.28
CA ASN A 38 10.17 31.97 3.53
C ASN A 38 11.41 31.88 2.62
N GLN A 39 11.32 32.61 1.51
CA GLN A 39 12.33 33.51 0.93
C GLN A 39 13.77 33.01 0.74
N GLY A 40 14.13 32.83 -0.53
CA GLY A 40 15.16 33.63 -1.20
C GLY A 40 16.62 33.38 -0.81
N GLY A 41 17.41 32.88 -1.76
CA GLY A 41 18.87 32.91 -1.62
C GLY A 41 19.59 32.04 -2.64
N GLU A 42 19.81 32.60 -3.83
CA GLU A 42 20.78 32.16 -4.82
C GLU A 42 22.13 31.83 -4.14
N LEU A 43 22.61 30.59 -4.29
CA LEU A 43 23.86 30.11 -3.72
C LEU A 43 25.05 30.69 -4.48
N ARG A 44 25.40 31.95 -4.18
CA ARG A 44 26.69 32.55 -4.53
C ARG A 44 27.33 33.20 -3.31
N ALA A 45 28.53 32.68 -2.99
CA ALA A 45 29.51 33.15 -2.01
C ALA A 45 29.10 32.91 -0.53
N LEU A 46 29.94 32.37 0.36
CA LEU A 46 31.34 32.70 0.60
C LEU A 46 32.10 31.50 1.22
N SER A 47 33.37 31.37 0.83
CA SER A 47 34.39 30.59 1.54
C SER A 47 34.74 31.27 2.87
N SER A 48 34.72 30.52 3.98
CA SER A 48 35.55 30.77 5.16
C SER A 48 35.42 29.57 6.12
N GLY A 49 36.55 28.98 6.50
CA GLY A 49 36.62 27.76 7.30
C GLY A 49 35.98 27.87 8.68
N GLY A 50 35.46 26.73 9.16
CA GLY A 50 34.94 26.60 10.51
C GLY A 50 34.15 25.32 10.74
N SER A 51 34.82 24.35 11.34
CA SER A 51 34.26 23.19 12.03
C SER A 51 33.54 22.12 11.20
N ILE A 52 34.21 20.98 11.07
CA ILE A 52 33.67 19.70 10.62
C ILE A 52 32.77 19.18 11.75
N THR A 53 31.60 19.77 11.95
CA THR A 53 30.57 19.14 12.80
C THR A 53 29.65 18.37 11.86
N SER A 54 29.89 17.08 11.73
CA SER A 54 28.91 16.17 11.13
C SER A 54 27.55 16.39 11.79
N PRO A 55 26.43 16.32 11.06
CA PRO A 55 25.12 16.34 11.70
C PRO A 55 25.07 15.25 12.78
N PRO A 56 24.41 15.50 13.92
CA PRO A 56 24.30 14.49 14.99
C PRO A 56 23.79 13.19 14.39
N LEU A 57 24.36 12.05 14.79
CA LEU A 57 23.84 10.75 14.39
C LEU A 57 22.36 10.71 14.77
N SER A 58 21.48 10.69 13.76
CA SER A 58 20.05 10.51 13.97
C SER A 58 19.84 9.33 14.92
N PRO A 59 18.98 9.44 15.95
CA PRO A 59 18.69 8.34 16.86
C PRO A 59 18.41 7.09 16.02
N ALA A 60 19.10 5.99 16.31
CA ALA A 60 18.89 4.73 15.62
C ALA A 60 17.44 4.28 15.85
N LEU A 61 16.54 4.70 14.96
CA LEU A 61 15.14 4.35 14.99
C LEU A 61 15.05 2.82 15.03
N PRO A 62 14.18 2.24 15.86
CA PRO A 62 13.96 0.80 15.87
C PRO A 62 13.74 0.34 14.43
N LYS A 63 14.49 -0.67 13.98
CA LYS A 63 14.24 -1.31 12.69
C LYS A 63 12.81 -1.84 12.75
N TYR A 64 11.86 -1.11 12.17
CA TYR A 64 10.47 -1.50 12.17
C TYR A 64 10.37 -2.89 11.53
N LYS A 65 9.78 -3.84 12.25
CA LYS A 65 9.57 -5.18 11.73
C LYS A 65 8.70 -5.09 10.48
N LEU A 66 9.24 -5.55 9.35
CA LEU A 66 8.44 -5.79 8.16
C LEU A 66 7.45 -6.93 8.42
N ALA A 67 6.36 -6.94 7.67
CA ALA A 67 5.46 -8.09 7.62
C ALA A 67 6.23 -9.33 7.14
N ASP A 68 5.94 -10.48 7.74
CA ASP A 68 6.68 -11.72 7.47
C ASP A 68 6.40 -12.28 6.05
N TYR A 69 5.25 -11.94 5.46
CA TYR A 69 4.88 -12.30 4.08
C TYR A 69 4.66 -11.03 3.25
N ARG A 70 5.59 -10.74 2.35
CA ARG A 70 5.55 -9.59 1.44
C ARG A 70 5.98 -10.07 0.08
N TYR A 71 5.14 -9.83 -0.93
CA TYR A 71 5.41 -10.16 -2.32
C TYR A 71 5.28 -8.90 -3.16
N GLY A 72 6.35 -8.52 -3.85
CA GLY A 72 6.34 -7.47 -4.86
C GLY A 72 5.58 -7.92 -6.12
N ARG A 73 5.42 -7.00 -7.07
CA ARG A 73 4.71 -7.27 -8.33
C ARG A 73 5.28 -8.48 -9.07
N GLU A 74 6.59 -8.47 -9.35
CA GLU A 74 7.24 -9.54 -10.11
C GLU A 74 7.24 -10.87 -9.35
N GLU A 75 7.38 -10.83 -8.02
CA GLU A 75 7.30 -12.02 -7.18
C GLU A 75 5.90 -12.65 -7.23
N MET A 76 4.84 -11.83 -7.18
CA MET A 76 3.46 -12.30 -7.31
C MET A 76 3.21 -12.92 -8.69
N LEU A 77 3.68 -12.26 -9.76
CA LEU A 77 3.54 -12.79 -11.12
C LEU A 77 4.30 -14.11 -11.34
N ALA A 78 5.48 -14.26 -10.72
CA ALA A 78 6.26 -15.50 -10.77
C ALA A 78 5.57 -16.68 -10.07
N LEU A 79 4.64 -16.41 -9.13
CA LEU A 79 3.85 -17.44 -8.44
C LEU A 79 2.59 -17.88 -9.22
N PHE A 80 2.28 -17.24 -10.36
CA PHE A 80 1.11 -17.60 -11.16
C PHE A 80 1.27 -18.98 -11.80
N LEU A 81 0.26 -19.84 -11.64
CA LEU A 81 0.16 -21.16 -12.26
C LEU A 81 -0.89 -21.12 -13.36
N LYS A 82 -0.53 -21.58 -14.56
CA LYS A 82 -1.43 -21.54 -15.73
C LYS A 82 -2.61 -22.49 -15.61
N ASP A 83 -2.40 -23.65 -15.00
CA ASP A 83 -3.40 -24.72 -14.90
C ASP A 83 -4.03 -24.75 -13.50
N ASN A 84 -4.85 -23.75 -13.20
CA ASN A 84 -5.58 -23.66 -11.93
C ASN A 84 -7.00 -24.22 -12.08
N LYS A 85 -7.40 -25.06 -11.12
CA LYS A 85 -8.77 -25.53 -11.01
C LYS A 85 -9.65 -24.39 -10.50
N ILE A 86 -10.86 -24.29 -11.02
CA ILE A 86 -11.87 -23.35 -10.53
C ILE A 86 -12.18 -23.70 -9.06
N PRO A 87 -12.01 -22.75 -8.12
CA PRO A 87 -12.45 -22.92 -6.74
C PRO A 87 -13.96 -23.22 -6.66
N SER A 88 -14.36 -24.15 -5.79
CA SER A 88 -15.77 -24.56 -5.64
C SER A 88 -16.70 -23.39 -5.36
N ASP A 89 -16.24 -22.42 -4.59
CA ASP A 89 -17.02 -21.27 -4.15
C ASP A 89 -17.43 -20.36 -5.34
N LEU A 90 -16.68 -20.41 -6.45
CA LEU A 90 -16.99 -19.66 -7.67
C LEU A 90 -18.01 -20.38 -8.58
N LEU A 91 -18.37 -21.63 -8.29
CA LEU A 91 -19.38 -22.38 -9.04
C LEU A 91 -20.82 -22.08 -8.58
N ASP A 92 -20.99 -21.27 -7.53
CA ASP A 92 -22.30 -20.85 -7.06
C ASP A 92 -23.01 -19.99 -8.11
N LYS A 93 -24.34 -20.17 -8.20
CA LYS A 93 -25.18 -19.51 -9.21
C LYS A 93 -25.09 -17.99 -9.20
N GLU A 94 -24.77 -17.41 -8.05
CA GLU A 94 -24.57 -15.97 -7.88
C GLU A 94 -23.34 -15.46 -8.64
N PHE A 95 -22.30 -16.28 -8.78
CA PHE A 95 -21.04 -15.91 -9.42
C PHE A 95 -20.93 -16.37 -10.88
N LEU A 96 -21.85 -17.21 -11.38
CA LEU A 96 -21.86 -17.62 -12.80
C LEU A 96 -21.78 -16.45 -13.80
N PRO A 97 -22.44 -15.28 -13.59
CA PRO A 97 -22.32 -14.17 -14.54
C PRO A 97 -20.92 -13.57 -14.65
N ILE A 98 -20.06 -13.78 -13.65
CA ILE A 98 -18.68 -13.29 -13.60
C ILE A 98 -17.65 -14.42 -13.68
N LEU A 99 -18.11 -15.68 -13.81
CA LEU A 99 -17.25 -16.84 -13.88
C LEU A 99 -16.55 -16.88 -15.24
N GLN A 100 -15.22 -16.87 -15.20
CA GLN A 100 -14.39 -17.13 -16.35
C GLN A 100 -14.01 -18.63 -16.34
N GLU A 101 -14.50 -19.39 -17.31
CA GLU A 101 -14.28 -20.84 -17.37
C GLU A 101 -12.81 -21.19 -17.69
N GLU A 102 -12.20 -20.45 -18.62
CA GLU A 102 -10.80 -20.63 -19.00
C GLU A 102 -9.91 -19.62 -18.26
N PRO A 103 -8.93 -20.07 -17.43
CA PRO A 103 -8.09 -19.17 -16.66
C PRO A 103 -7.26 -18.26 -17.59
N LEU A 104 -7.45 -16.96 -17.46
CA LEU A 104 -6.69 -15.95 -18.21
C LEU A 104 -5.37 -15.63 -17.50
N PRO A 105 -4.28 -15.34 -18.23
CA PRO A 105 -3.05 -14.87 -17.62
C PRO A 105 -3.23 -13.47 -17.00
N PRO A 106 -2.42 -13.09 -16.00
CA PRO A 106 -2.40 -11.73 -15.49
C PRO A 106 -2.13 -10.72 -16.62
N LEU A 107 -2.95 -9.65 -16.71
CA LEU A 107 -2.83 -8.60 -17.73
C LEU A 107 -1.44 -7.94 -17.74
N ALA A 108 -0.74 -7.96 -16.60
CA ALA A 108 0.66 -7.55 -16.48
C ALA A 108 1.63 -8.26 -17.43
N LEU A 109 1.27 -9.46 -17.91
CA LEU A 109 2.03 -10.28 -18.85
C LEU A 109 1.50 -10.17 -20.28
N VAL A 110 0.39 -9.48 -20.48
CA VAL A 110 -0.26 -9.30 -21.78
C VAL A 110 0.18 -7.94 -22.34
N PRO A 111 0.81 -7.91 -23.52
CA PRO A 111 1.09 -6.67 -24.22
C PRO A 111 -0.21 -5.92 -24.50
N PHE A 112 -0.17 -4.59 -24.45
CA PHE A 112 -1.36 -3.78 -24.66
C PHE A 112 -1.83 -3.88 -26.12
N THR A 113 -3.14 -3.88 -26.32
CA THR A 113 -3.74 -3.78 -27.64
C THR A 113 -3.64 -2.35 -28.19
N GLU A 114 -3.92 -2.15 -29.47
CA GLU A 114 -3.86 -0.82 -30.09
C GLU A 114 -4.86 0.14 -29.43
N GLU A 115 -6.07 -0.32 -29.14
CA GLU A 115 -7.11 0.48 -28.48
C GLU A 115 -6.74 0.91 -27.06
N GLU A 116 -6.00 0.09 -26.31
CA GLU A 116 -5.53 0.42 -24.96
C GLU A 116 -4.38 1.43 -24.97
N GLN A 117 -3.59 1.48 -26.05
CA GLN A 117 -2.46 2.40 -26.18
C GLN A 117 -2.90 3.82 -26.52
N VAL A 118 -4.02 3.99 -27.23
CA VAL A 118 -4.52 5.30 -27.68
C VAL A 118 -4.94 6.21 -26.51
N CYS A 119 -5.26 5.66 -25.34
CA CYS A 119 -5.71 6.42 -24.16
C CYS A 119 -4.57 6.84 -23.21
N ARG A 120 -3.31 6.55 -23.53
CA ARG A 120 -2.12 7.01 -22.79
C ARG A 120 -1.58 8.33 -23.34
#